data_AF-A0A6P0B5P5-F1
#
_entry.id   AF-A0A6P0B5P5-F1
#
_cell.length_a   1.000
_cell.length_b   1.000
_cell.length_c   1.000
_cell.angle_alpha   90.00
_cell.angle_beta   90.00
_cell.angle_gamma   90.00
#
_symmetry.space_group_name_H-M   'P 1'
#
loop_
_entity.id
_entity.type
_entity.pdbx_description
1 polymer ?
#
loop_
_entity_poly.entity_id
_entity_poly.type
_entity_poly.pdbx_seq_one_letter_code
_entity_poly.pdbx_strand_id
1 'polypeptide(L)'
;MLEEIRSGRSDPIETRPGFSALLDRIESNGVRVVVVEDASRFARALVTQELGILALIERGVTVLTSSGDDLCHTEDEFKIAMRQIAGTFAQLEKTRLVRKLRAARERKRATGQKVEGRKSHAELNPGLVALARRLHRKDRQGNRRSLRNIAAELAAQGHVSAAGTALSPSIVRSLTSR
;
A
#
# COMPACT_ATOMS: atom_id res chain seq x y z
N MET A 1 -22.86 -42.22 -5.49
CA MET A 1 -24.09 -41.41 -5.32
C MET A 1 -23.73 -40.18 -4.50
N LEU A 2 -22.98 -39.24 -5.09
CA LEU A 2 -22.64 -37.93 -4.52
C LEU A 2 -22.46 -36.94 -5.69
N GLU A 3 -23.48 -36.88 -6.55
CA GLU A 3 -23.73 -35.75 -7.43
C GLU A 3 -25.13 -35.23 -7.11
N GLU A 4 -25.35 -33.93 -7.38
CA GLU A 4 -26.59 -33.15 -7.20
C GLU A 4 -26.84 -32.48 -5.84
N ILE A 5 -26.03 -31.46 -5.52
CA ILE A 5 -26.56 -30.16 -5.02
C ILE A 5 -25.74 -29.01 -5.63
N ARG A 6 -25.88 -28.78 -6.94
CA ARG A 6 -25.58 -27.48 -7.58
C ARG A 6 -26.91 -26.83 -7.94
N SER A 7 -27.47 -26.05 -7.02
CA SER A 7 -28.63 -25.21 -7.29
C SER A 7 -28.53 -23.91 -6.49
N GLY A 8 -28.32 -22.81 -7.20
CA GLY A 8 -28.74 -21.46 -6.76
C GLY A 8 -27.92 -20.72 -5.71
N ARG A 9 -26.60 -20.94 -5.59
CA ARG A 9 -25.79 -20.16 -4.62
C ARG A 9 -25.64 -18.72 -5.10
N SER A 10 -26.14 -17.77 -4.31
CA SER A 10 -25.98 -16.33 -4.47
C SER A 10 -24.50 -15.96 -4.61
N ASP A 11 -24.02 -15.82 -5.84
CA ASP A 11 -22.66 -15.35 -6.10
C ASP A 11 -22.47 -13.97 -5.43
N PRO A 12 -21.34 -13.74 -4.73
CA PRO A 12 -21.01 -12.45 -4.15
C PRO A 12 -21.14 -11.34 -5.21
N ILE A 13 -21.70 -10.20 -4.82
CA ILE A 13 -21.97 -9.12 -5.79
C ILE A 13 -20.69 -8.62 -6.46
N GLU A 14 -19.57 -8.67 -5.74
CA GLU A 14 -18.24 -8.28 -6.20
C GLU A 14 -17.68 -9.17 -7.32
N THR A 15 -18.13 -10.42 -7.45
CA THR A 15 -17.64 -11.33 -8.51
C THR A 15 -18.48 -11.21 -9.79
N ARG A 16 -19.48 -10.33 -9.82
CA ARG A 16 -20.33 -10.14 -11.00
C ARG A 16 -19.63 -9.22 -12.01
N PRO A 17 -19.47 -9.64 -13.27
CA PRO A 17 -18.77 -8.86 -14.28
C PRO A 17 -19.30 -7.42 -14.45
N GLY A 18 -20.63 -7.26 -14.41
CA GLY A 18 -21.25 -5.93 -14.53
C GLY A 18 -20.99 -5.00 -13.33
N PHE A 19 -20.90 -5.55 -12.12
CA PHE A 19 -20.59 -4.76 -10.93
C PHE A 19 -19.10 -4.40 -10.89
N SER A 20 -18.21 -5.32 -11.28
CA SER A 20 -16.78 -5.02 -11.43
C SER A 20 -16.55 -3.90 -12.46
N ALA A 21 -17.20 -3.99 -13.63
CA ALA A 21 -17.08 -2.96 -14.66
C ALA A 21 -17.62 -1.59 -14.20
N LEU A 22 -18.66 -1.58 -13.36
CA LEU A 22 -19.15 -0.37 -12.71
C LEU A 22 -18.12 0.25 -11.77
N LEU A 23 -17.48 -0.57 -10.92
CA LEU A 23 -16.43 -0.11 -10.01
C LEU A 23 -15.22 0.44 -10.78
N ASP A 24 -14.75 -0.28 -11.81
CA ASP A 24 -13.66 0.16 -12.68
C ASP A 24 -13.99 1.51 -13.35
N ARG A 25 -15.26 1.68 -13.76
CA ARG A 25 -15.73 2.93 -14.35
C ARG A 25 -15.65 4.07 -13.33
N ILE A 26 -16.20 3.89 -12.12
CA ILE A 26 -16.19 4.87 -11.03
C ILE A 26 -14.76 5.33 -10.70
N GLU A 27 -13.82 4.38 -10.65
CA GLU A 27 -12.41 4.65 -10.33
C GLU A 27 -11.67 5.36 -11.49
N SER A 28 -12.03 5.05 -12.75
CA SER A 28 -11.37 5.63 -13.93
C SER A 28 -11.81 7.04 -14.31
N ASN A 29 -13.10 7.38 -14.13
CA ASN A 29 -13.68 8.60 -14.71
C ASN A 29 -14.32 9.54 -13.69
N GLY A 30 -14.37 9.16 -12.41
CA GLY A 30 -14.89 10.02 -11.37
C GLY A 30 -16.43 10.08 -11.28
N VAL A 31 -17.17 9.13 -11.87
CA VAL A 31 -18.63 9.05 -11.68
C VAL A 31 -18.95 8.96 -10.18
N ARG A 32 -19.95 9.73 -9.73
CA ARG A 32 -20.40 9.80 -8.32
C ARG A 32 -21.88 9.47 -8.14
N VAL A 33 -22.62 9.22 -9.22
CA VAL A 33 -24.03 8.87 -9.16
C VAL A 33 -24.26 7.62 -10.01
N VAL A 34 -24.89 6.62 -9.41
CA VAL A 34 -25.30 5.38 -10.08
C VAL A 34 -26.81 5.28 -9.95
N VAL A 35 -27.48 5.12 -11.09
CA VAL A 35 -28.94 4.92 -11.14
C VAL A 35 -29.21 3.44 -11.36
N VAL A 36 -30.09 2.87 -10.55
CA VAL A 36 -30.59 1.50 -10.68
C VAL A 36 -32.10 1.49 -10.81
N GLU A 37 -32.68 0.48 -11.45
CA GLU A 37 -34.13 0.36 -11.57
C GLU A 37 -34.80 0.22 -10.19
N ASP A 38 -34.29 -0.71 -9.38
CA ASP A 38 -34.75 -0.95 -8.00
C ASP A 38 -33.62 -1.63 -7.21
N ALA A 39 -33.69 -1.52 -5.89
CA ALA A 39 -32.67 -2.06 -4.99
C ALA A 39 -32.49 -3.60 -5.13
N SER A 40 -33.56 -4.32 -5.52
CA SER A 40 -33.54 -5.76 -5.82
C SER A 40 -32.64 -6.17 -7.00
N ARG A 41 -32.20 -5.22 -7.85
CA ARG A 41 -31.30 -5.48 -8.98
C ARG A 41 -29.85 -5.73 -8.56
N PHE A 42 -29.44 -5.34 -7.35
CA PHE A 42 -28.11 -5.63 -6.84
C PHE A 42 -27.97 -7.12 -6.46
N ALA A 43 -28.90 -7.67 -5.69
CA ALA A 43 -28.93 -9.10 -5.36
C ALA A 43 -30.31 -9.56 -4.87
N ARG A 44 -30.60 -10.86 -4.98
CA ARG A 44 -31.82 -11.47 -4.43
C ARG A 44 -31.78 -11.60 -2.90
N ALA A 45 -30.58 -11.62 -2.31
CA ALA A 45 -30.38 -11.67 -0.87
C ALA A 45 -30.13 -10.24 -0.34
N LEU A 46 -30.95 -9.82 0.63
CA LEU A 46 -30.93 -8.47 1.22
C LEU A 46 -29.53 -8.07 1.73
N VAL A 47 -28.81 -9.01 2.33
CA VAL A 47 -27.44 -8.79 2.85
C VAL A 47 -26.46 -8.47 1.71
N THR A 48 -26.52 -9.23 0.61
CA THR A 48 -25.63 -9.02 -0.54
C THR A 48 -25.93 -7.71 -1.26
N GLN A 49 -27.20 -7.31 -1.29
CA GLN A 49 -27.63 -6.02 -1.80
C GLN A 49 -27.08 -4.87 -0.96
N GLU A 50 -27.22 -4.93 0.37
CA GLU A 50 -26.74 -3.88 1.27
C GLU A 50 -25.20 -3.75 1.24
N LEU A 51 -24.48 -4.87 1.15
CA LEU A 51 -23.03 -4.86 0.98
C LEU A 51 -22.60 -4.18 -0.34
N GLY A 52 -23.33 -4.38 -1.43
CA GLY A 52 -23.07 -3.71 -2.71
C GLY A 52 -23.28 -2.20 -2.64
N ILE A 53 -24.35 -1.75 -1.97
CA ILE A 53 -24.64 -0.34 -1.76
C ILE A 53 -23.57 0.29 -0.86
N LEU A 54 -23.18 -0.37 0.22
CA LEU A 54 -22.10 0.05 1.11
C LEU A 54 -20.78 0.24 0.37
N ALA A 55 -20.41 -0.70 -0.51
CA ALA A 55 -19.18 -0.61 -1.30
C ALA A 55 -19.15 0.61 -2.24
N LEU A 56 -20.33 1.07 -2.71
CA LEU A 56 -20.48 2.28 -3.51
C LEU A 56 -20.42 3.55 -2.63
N ILE A 57 -21.08 3.54 -1.47
CA ILE A 57 -21.04 4.65 -0.50
C ILE A 57 -19.60 4.93 -0.04
N GLU A 58 -18.82 3.90 0.29
CA GLU A 58 -17.41 4.05 0.69
C GLU A 58 -16.54 4.70 -0.39
N ARG A 59 -16.94 4.56 -1.67
CA ARG A 59 -16.28 5.19 -2.82
C ARG A 59 -16.82 6.58 -3.14
N GLY A 60 -17.68 7.13 -2.28
CA GLY A 60 -18.30 8.45 -2.44
C GLY A 60 -19.34 8.49 -3.55
N VAL A 61 -20.00 7.35 -3.83
CA VAL A 61 -21.03 7.25 -4.85
C VAL A 61 -22.42 7.25 -4.22
N THR A 62 -23.30 8.09 -4.75
CA THR A 62 -24.74 8.09 -4.44
C THR A 62 -25.46 7.10 -5.35
N VAL A 63 -26.30 6.24 -4.77
CA VAL A 63 -27.09 5.25 -5.50
C VAL A 63 -28.54 5.66 -5.48
N LEU A 64 -29.10 5.94 -6.66
CA LEU A 64 -30.49 6.37 -6.83
C LEU A 64 -31.31 5.27 -7.51
N THR A 65 -32.57 5.09 -7.11
CA THR A 65 -33.53 4.31 -7.89
C THR A 65 -34.03 5.10 -9.09
N SER A 66 -34.60 4.44 -10.11
CA SER A 66 -35.23 5.13 -11.24
C SER A 66 -36.46 5.93 -10.82
N SER A 67 -37.03 5.60 -9.66
CA SER A 67 -38.12 6.34 -9.02
C SER A 67 -37.66 7.60 -8.28
N GLY A 68 -36.34 7.79 -8.11
CA GLY A 68 -35.74 8.94 -7.44
C GLY A 68 -35.36 8.72 -5.98
N ASP A 69 -35.49 7.49 -5.45
CA ASP A 69 -35.12 7.19 -4.06
C ASP A 69 -33.61 7.10 -3.89
N ASP A 70 -33.09 7.76 -2.87
CA ASP A 70 -31.68 7.64 -2.49
C ASP A 70 -31.50 6.42 -1.59
N LEU A 71 -30.82 5.39 -2.10
CA LEU A 71 -30.56 4.16 -1.36
C LEU A 71 -29.45 4.30 -0.32
N CYS A 72 -28.66 5.39 -0.38
CA CYS A 72 -27.62 5.71 0.58
C CYS A 72 -28.18 6.35 1.85
N HIS A 73 -29.28 7.10 1.73
CA HIS A 73 -29.96 7.75 2.86
C HIS A 73 -31.19 6.93 3.29
N THR A 74 -31.16 6.38 4.51
CA THR A 74 -32.25 5.53 4.99
C THR A 74 -32.37 5.61 6.51
N GLU A 75 -33.60 5.68 6.99
CA GLU A 75 -33.96 5.58 8.42
C GLU A 75 -34.23 4.13 8.84
N ASP A 76 -34.03 3.17 7.92
CA ASP A 76 -34.23 1.74 8.19
C ASP A 76 -33.18 1.23 9.20
N GLU A 77 -33.65 0.82 10.38
CA GLU A 77 -32.81 0.37 11.49
C GLU A 77 -31.91 -0.83 11.12
N PHE A 78 -32.40 -1.74 10.25
CA PHE A 78 -31.63 -2.90 9.81
C PHE A 78 -30.48 -2.49 8.91
N LYS A 79 -30.71 -1.55 7.98
CA LYS A 79 -29.66 -1.00 7.13
C LYS A 79 -28.61 -0.28 7.97
N ILE A 80 -29.02 0.60 8.89
CA ILE A 80 -28.09 1.30 9.80
C ILE A 80 -27.20 0.30 10.57
N ALA A 81 -27.80 -0.76 11.13
CA ALA A 81 -27.07 -1.80 11.83
C ALA A 81 -26.08 -2.55 10.91
N MET A 82 -26.46 -2.87 9.67
CA MET A 82 -25.58 -3.52 8.71
C MET A 82 -24.36 -2.66 8.36
N ARG A 83 -24.54 -1.33 8.18
CA ARG A 83 -23.42 -0.41 7.92
C ARG A 83 -22.46 -0.35 9.09
N GLN A 84 -22.98 -0.31 10.32
CA GLN A 84 -22.16 -0.35 11.53
C GLN A 84 -21.38 -1.67 11.61
N ILE A 85 -22.03 -2.81 11.37
CA ILE A 85 -21.38 -4.11 11.35
C ILE A 85 -20.28 -4.15 10.28
N ALA A 86 -20.56 -3.72 9.04
CA ALA A 86 -19.56 -3.66 7.97
C ALA A 86 -18.35 -2.79 8.35
N GLY A 87 -18.60 -1.59 8.91
CA GLY A 87 -17.55 -0.71 9.42
C GLY A 87 -16.71 -1.37 10.52
N THR A 88 -17.33 -2.13 11.43
CA THR A 88 -16.59 -2.88 12.45
C THR A 88 -15.71 -3.99 11.84
N PHE A 89 -16.18 -4.68 10.80
CA PHE A 89 -15.38 -5.68 10.08
C PHE A 89 -14.16 -5.06 9.38
N ALA A 90 -14.33 -3.94 8.67
CA ALA A 90 -13.21 -3.24 8.04
C ALA A 90 -12.15 -2.83 9.07
N GLN A 91 -12.58 -2.31 10.22
CA GLN A 91 -11.67 -1.95 11.31
C GLN A 91 -10.98 -3.17 11.93
N LEU A 92 -11.69 -4.29 12.09
CA LEU A 92 -11.15 -5.56 12.57
C LEU A 92 -10.07 -6.09 11.62
N GLU A 93 -10.31 -6.07 10.31
CA GLU A 93 -9.37 -6.54 9.30
C GLU A 93 -8.09 -5.71 9.26
N LYS A 94 -8.22 -4.37 9.25
CA LYS A 94 -7.09 -3.46 9.38
C LYS A 94 -6.26 -3.76 10.63
N THR A 95 -6.92 -3.93 11.77
CA THR A 95 -6.26 -4.22 13.05
C THR A 95 -5.54 -5.57 13.02
N ARG A 96 -6.16 -6.60 12.42
CA ARG A 96 -5.54 -7.92 12.23
C ARG A 96 -4.32 -7.84 11.32
N LEU A 97 -4.39 -7.10 10.21
CA LEU A 97 -3.26 -6.91 9.31
C LEU A 97 -2.08 -6.22 10.00
N VAL A 98 -2.35 -5.11 10.69
CA VAL A 98 -1.34 -4.38 11.47
C VAL A 98 -0.70 -5.29 12.52
N ARG A 99 -1.50 -6.08 13.24
CA ARG A 99 -1.00 -7.05 14.23
C ARG A 99 -0.10 -8.11 13.60
N LYS A 100 -0.51 -8.69 12.46
CA LYS A 100 0.30 -9.68 11.71
C LYS A 100 1.64 -9.09 11.26
N LEU A 101 1.60 -7.89 10.68
CA LEU A 101 2.81 -7.20 10.21
C LEU A 101 3.76 -6.87 11.37
N ARG A 102 3.23 -6.42 12.51
CA ARG A 102 4.02 -6.19 13.73
C ARG A 102 4.72 -7.47 14.19
N ALA A 103 3.98 -8.57 14.34
CA ALA A 103 4.56 -9.84 14.76
C ALA A 103 5.62 -10.36 13.77
N ALA A 104 5.43 -10.16 12.46
CA ALA A 104 6.43 -10.50 11.46
C ALA A 104 7.72 -9.66 11.61
N ARG A 105 7.59 -8.36 11.87
CA ARG A 105 8.72 -7.46 12.11
C ARG A 105 9.49 -7.82 13.38
N GLU A 106 8.78 -8.14 14.47
CA GLU A 106 9.39 -8.59 15.73
C GLU A 106 10.18 -9.89 15.55
N ARG A 107 9.61 -10.89 14.85
CA ARG A 107 10.33 -12.14 14.51
C ARG A 107 11.58 -11.87 13.68
N LYS A 108 11.50 -11.00 12.68
CA LYS A 108 12.67 -10.62 11.86
C LYS A 108 13.72 -9.86 12.69
N ARG A 109 13.30 -9.04 13.66
CA ARG A 109 14.22 -8.34 14.56
C ARG A 109 14.99 -9.31 15.45
N ALA A 110 14.35 -10.38 15.91
CA ALA A 110 14.99 -11.42 16.73
C ALA A 110 16.11 -12.16 15.99
N THR A 111 16.12 -12.19 14.65
CA THR A 111 17.22 -12.79 13.88
C THR A 111 18.45 -11.86 13.76
N GLY A 112 18.42 -10.68 14.38
CA GLY A 112 19.49 -9.67 14.27
C GLY A 112 19.56 -8.96 12.91
N GLN A 113 18.64 -9.26 11.99
CA GLN A 113 18.61 -8.63 10.67
C GLN A 113 17.91 -7.28 10.71
N LYS A 114 18.30 -6.39 9.79
CA LYS A 114 17.64 -5.11 9.61
C LYS A 114 16.20 -5.29 9.14
N VAL A 115 15.27 -4.72 9.89
CA VAL A 115 13.82 -4.85 9.66
C VAL A 115 13.25 -3.64 8.92
N GLU A 116 13.74 -2.44 9.22
CA GLU A 116 13.18 -1.17 8.78
C GLU A 116 14.28 -0.16 8.38
N GLY A 117 13.88 0.92 7.72
CA GLY A 117 14.75 2.02 7.31
C GLY A 117 15.53 1.75 6.01
N ARG A 118 16.09 2.82 5.43
CA ARG A 118 16.88 2.73 4.20
C ARG A 118 18.13 1.88 4.42
N LYS A 119 18.43 0.98 3.47
CA LYS A 119 19.71 0.24 3.46
C LYS A 119 20.88 1.24 3.47
N SER A 120 21.86 0.97 4.32
CA SER A 120 23.07 1.76 4.41
C SER A 120 23.97 1.54 3.19
N HIS A 121 24.90 2.44 2.94
CA HIS A 121 25.90 2.25 1.88
C HIS A 121 26.75 1.00 2.09
N ALA A 122 27.01 0.60 3.34
CA ALA A 122 27.71 -0.65 3.64
C ALA A 122 26.89 -1.88 3.21
N GLU A 123 25.56 -1.82 3.28
CA GLU A 123 24.68 -2.91 2.85
C GLU A 123 24.47 -2.94 1.33
N LEU A 124 24.47 -1.78 0.68
CA LEU A 124 24.22 -1.65 -0.77
C LEU A 124 25.49 -1.77 -1.60
N ASN A 125 26.58 -1.17 -1.15
CA ASN A 125 27.84 -1.13 -1.88
C ASN A 125 29.03 -1.14 -0.89
N PRO A 126 29.40 -2.33 -0.37
CA PRO A 126 30.57 -2.48 0.50
C PRO A 126 31.86 -1.95 -0.14
N GLY A 127 32.00 -2.09 -1.47
CA GLY A 127 33.18 -1.63 -2.23
C GLY A 127 33.35 -0.12 -2.17
N LEU A 128 32.27 0.64 -2.30
CA LEU A 128 32.26 2.10 -2.14
C LEU A 128 32.75 2.52 -0.75
N VAL A 129 32.28 1.86 0.30
CA VAL A 129 32.72 2.14 1.69
C VAL A 129 34.22 1.84 1.85
N ALA A 130 34.69 0.70 1.34
CA ALA A 130 36.09 0.30 1.42
C ALA A 130 37.01 1.28 0.68
N LEU A 131 36.59 1.72 -0.51
CA LEU A 131 37.33 2.70 -1.32
C LEU A 131 37.38 4.06 -0.64
N ALA A 132 36.24 4.57 -0.15
CA ALA A 132 36.17 5.84 0.57
C ALA A 132 37.09 5.82 1.81
N ARG A 133 37.08 4.72 2.58
CA ARG A 133 37.98 4.53 3.73
C ARG A 133 39.45 4.47 3.33
N ARG A 134 39.78 3.81 2.20
CA ARG A 134 41.15 3.76 1.68
C ARG A 134 41.66 5.15 1.31
N LEU A 135 40.84 5.94 0.61
CA LEU A 135 41.15 7.32 0.22
C LEU A 135 41.24 8.28 1.41
N HIS A 136 40.60 7.95 2.54
CA HIS A 136 40.64 8.74 3.78
C HIS A 136 41.84 8.41 4.69
N ARG A 137 42.68 7.41 4.35
CA ARG A 137 43.88 7.10 5.14
C ARG A 137 44.88 8.26 5.09
N LYS A 138 45.70 8.36 6.14
CA LYS A 138 46.83 9.30 6.17
C LYS A 138 47.87 8.87 5.14
N ASP A 139 48.47 9.83 4.45
CA ASP A 139 49.64 9.60 3.61
C ASP A 139 50.92 9.41 4.46
N ARG A 140 52.06 9.22 3.79
CA ARG A 140 53.37 9.06 4.45
C ARG A 140 53.76 10.31 5.25
N GLN A 141 53.23 11.47 4.90
CA GLN A 141 53.45 12.76 5.57
C GLN A 141 52.45 13.03 6.71
N GLY A 142 51.51 12.11 6.96
CA GLY A 142 50.51 12.23 8.02
C GLY A 142 49.25 13.03 7.66
N ASN A 143 49.14 13.52 6.43
CA ASN A 143 48.02 14.34 5.95
C ASN A 143 46.87 13.47 5.44
N ARG A 144 45.63 14.00 5.50
CA ARG A 144 44.43 13.34 4.95
C ARG A 144 43.83 14.16 3.82
N ARG A 145 43.32 13.46 2.80
CA ARG A 145 42.52 14.08 1.74
C ARG A 145 41.26 14.71 2.33
N SER A 146 40.87 15.88 1.81
CA SER A 146 39.60 16.51 2.17
C SER A 146 38.41 15.66 1.69
N LEU A 147 37.26 15.78 2.36
CA LEU A 147 36.05 15.05 1.96
C LEU A 147 35.59 15.39 0.53
N ARG A 148 35.85 16.63 0.07
CA ARG A 148 35.55 17.06 -1.30
C ARG A 148 36.48 16.38 -2.31
N ASN A 149 37.76 16.25 -2.00
CA ASN A 149 38.71 15.57 -2.89
C ASN A 149 38.40 14.07 -2.98
N ILE A 150 37.99 13.45 -1.86
CA ILE A 150 37.54 12.06 -1.85
C ILE A 150 36.27 11.91 -2.70
N ALA A 151 35.31 12.83 -2.60
CA ALA A 151 34.10 12.82 -3.44
C ALA A 151 34.42 12.89 -4.94
N ALA A 152 35.35 13.76 -5.33
CA ALA A 152 35.77 13.90 -6.73
C ALA A 152 36.45 12.62 -7.25
N GLU A 153 37.34 12.02 -6.45
CA GLU A 153 37.99 10.76 -6.77
C GLU A 153 36.99 9.60 -6.91
N LEU A 154 36.01 9.52 -6.00
CA LEU A 154 34.94 8.52 -6.09
C LEU A 154 34.11 8.69 -7.36
N ALA A 155 33.79 9.94 -7.73
CA ALA A 155 33.07 10.23 -8.96
C ALA A 155 33.88 9.86 -10.22
N ALA A 156 35.19 10.12 -10.23
CA ALA A 156 36.08 9.72 -11.32
C ALA A 156 36.12 8.19 -11.52
N GLN A 157 35.89 7.42 -10.46
CA GLN A 157 35.78 5.96 -10.49
C GLN A 157 34.33 5.46 -10.72
N GLY A 158 33.42 6.36 -11.10
CA GLY A 158 32.02 6.04 -11.43
C GLY A 158 31.06 5.97 -10.24
N HIS A 159 31.52 6.25 -9.01
CA HIS A 159 30.66 6.29 -7.83
C HIS A 159 29.99 7.66 -7.66
N VAL A 160 28.90 7.85 -8.39
CA VAL A 160 28.11 9.08 -8.43
C VAL A 160 26.78 8.96 -7.68
N SER A 161 26.16 10.10 -7.41
CA SER A 161 24.81 10.20 -6.85
C SER A 161 23.75 9.73 -7.88
N ALA A 162 22.50 9.59 -7.43
CA ALA A 162 21.39 9.27 -8.35
C ALA A 162 21.18 10.33 -9.44
N ALA A 163 21.63 11.57 -9.21
CA ALA A 163 21.59 12.66 -10.19
C ALA A 163 22.84 12.68 -11.11
N GLY A 164 23.73 11.69 -11.01
CA GLY A 164 24.97 11.62 -11.80
C GLY A 164 26.09 12.54 -11.32
N THR A 165 25.92 13.23 -10.19
CA THR A 165 26.91 14.16 -9.63
C THR A 165 27.82 13.52 -8.58
N ALA A 166 28.95 14.15 -8.27
CA ALA A 166 29.82 13.70 -7.19
C ALA A 166 29.07 13.62 -5.84
N LEU A 167 29.41 12.61 -5.03
CA LEU A 167 28.78 12.41 -3.73
C LEU A 167 29.01 13.63 -2.80
N SER A 168 28.01 13.99 -2.01
CA SER A 168 28.15 15.11 -1.08
C SER A 168 29.21 14.81 0.01
N PRO A 169 29.89 15.83 0.54
CA PRO A 169 30.83 15.64 1.65
C PRO A 169 30.19 14.98 2.90
N SER A 170 28.88 15.15 3.11
CA SER A 170 28.15 14.50 4.20
C SER A 170 28.02 12.99 3.99
N ILE A 171 27.74 12.54 2.77
CA ILE A 171 27.73 11.12 2.42
C ILE A 171 29.14 10.55 2.60
N VAL A 172 30.17 11.21 2.04
CA VAL A 172 31.56 10.74 2.19
C VAL A 172 31.98 10.65 3.65
N ARG A 173 31.61 11.64 4.49
CA ARG A 173 31.82 11.57 5.93
C ARG A 173 31.20 10.30 6.52
N SER A 174 29.93 10.03 6.21
CA SER A 174 29.22 8.84 6.70
C SER A 174 29.85 7.51 6.25
N LEU A 175 30.48 7.46 5.07
CA LEU A 175 31.21 6.29 4.58
C LEU A 175 32.50 6.05 5.37
N THR A 176 33.14 7.13 5.81
CA THR A 176 34.45 7.10 6.50
C THR A 176 34.36 7.06 8.03
N SER A 177 33.23 7.46 8.62
CA SER A 177 33.07 7.67 10.08
C SER A 177 32.51 6.48 10.86
N ARG A 178 32.44 5.30 10.25
CA ARG A 178 32.16 4.01 10.89
C ARG A 178 33.36 3.11 10.69
#